data_AF-A0A6I1ZD66-F1
#
_entry.id   AF-A0A6I1ZD66-F1
#
_cell.length_a   1.000
_cell.length_b   1.000
_cell.length_c   1.000
_cell.angle_alpha   90.00
_cell.angle_beta   90.00
_cell.angle_gamma   90.00
#
_symmetry.space_group_name_H-M   'P 1'
#
loop_
_entity.id
_entity.type
_entity.pdbx_description
1 polymer ?
#
loop_
_entity_poly.entity_id
_entity_poly.type
_entity_poly.pdbx_seq_one_letter_code
_entity_poly.pdbx_strand_id
1 'polypeptide(L)'
;MSQLLHLAAAVDLPGCSAAEPYVELVRLAERGRLDFVTLEDSFARPGPDALAVLCRAAPATRRIGLVPTVTTTPTEPLVAQAAVATLDRVSGGRAGWRLDVSAGAEEPHHIDFTGTAFSVRDPSTVPRPPQGHPVRLVDATERHARTVAARYADVALVRAATPAQATAVRDELRARAAEFGRDPDALRVLTGLLVDLGDGEHAAEPGHGGGGPRATGRGPLYRGGPVDLAELVAGWHADGVTDGFHFVPVEPRRDLERLVNGTVALLQHRGRFRTFYPGSTLREHLGLTRPANRYAMNMRYVDEGNDGMTTDAADAWKQWHEERVEKVSAPYGPLALTATHWIEDYPEGRIPDIPGTWVVAEREGVLLTAVEADGLSVDGRPFAGEVRLAADRGPEAEARVALGEKRLFVLVREGVWGVRVYDPEAAARRAFRGIEASPYDPRWSVPGRFTPYDGTRTVRVGNADGRERGLALAGELAFALDGRELTLQVAQQGDGPLWAVFADATSGDTSFRFRFLHPAAPDAEGRTTVDLNRAQLPPCAFADHFICPFPPPGNTLDVAIEAGERAVR
;
A
#
# COMPACT_ATOMS: atom_id res chain seq x y z
N MET A 1 -20.10 -8.05 0.73
CA MET A 1 -19.24 -7.85 -0.46
C MET A 1 -18.78 -9.22 -0.92
N SER A 2 -18.97 -9.58 -2.19
CA SER A 2 -18.46 -10.86 -2.72
C SER A 2 -16.93 -10.86 -2.63
N GLN A 3 -16.33 -11.90 -2.02
CA GLN A 3 -14.88 -12.08 -2.07
C GLN A 3 -14.43 -12.27 -3.54
N LEU A 4 -13.24 -11.77 -3.87
CA LEU A 4 -12.65 -11.89 -5.20
C LEU A 4 -12.08 -13.30 -5.37
N LEU A 5 -12.40 -13.95 -6.49
CA LEU A 5 -11.79 -15.22 -6.87
C LEU A 5 -10.33 -14.98 -7.29
N HIS A 6 -9.39 -15.69 -6.65
CA HIS A 6 -7.96 -15.63 -6.98
C HIS A 6 -7.50 -16.85 -7.79
N LEU A 7 -6.75 -16.63 -8.86
CA LEU A 7 -6.23 -17.71 -9.72
C LEU A 7 -4.73 -17.55 -9.92
N ALA A 8 -3.98 -18.60 -9.64
CA ALA A 8 -2.53 -18.66 -9.82
C ALA A 8 -2.12 -19.95 -10.52
N ALA A 9 -0.93 -19.98 -11.12
CA ALA A 9 -0.42 -21.18 -11.79
C ALA A 9 1.08 -21.39 -11.58
N ALA A 10 1.49 -22.64 -11.49
CA ALA A 10 2.88 -23.04 -11.58
C ALA A 10 3.37 -23.02 -13.03
N VAL A 11 4.62 -22.63 -13.25
CA VAL A 11 5.25 -22.56 -14.58
C VAL A 11 6.48 -23.46 -14.70
N ASP A 12 6.57 -24.48 -13.84
CA ASP A 12 7.67 -25.45 -13.83
C ASP A 12 7.78 -26.19 -15.16
N LEU A 13 8.93 -26.13 -15.82
CA LEU A 13 9.21 -26.85 -17.06
C LEU A 13 10.27 -27.93 -16.81
N PRO A 14 9.87 -29.21 -16.65
CA PRO A 14 10.82 -30.30 -16.44
C PRO A 14 11.85 -30.40 -17.57
N GLY A 15 13.14 -30.48 -17.22
CA GLY A 15 14.23 -30.67 -18.19
C GLY A 15 14.55 -29.45 -19.06
N CYS A 16 13.95 -28.29 -18.80
CA CYS A 16 14.28 -27.04 -19.49
C CYS A 16 15.29 -26.23 -18.68
N SER A 17 16.39 -25.82 -19.29
CA SER A 17 17.40 -24.95 -18.66
C SER A 17 17.39 -23.51 -19.20
N ALA A 18 16.69 -23.26 -20.30
CA ALA A 18 16.60 -21.94 -20.91
C ALA A 18 15.51 -21.10 -20.22
N ALA A 19 15.77 -19.82 -19.97
CA ALA A 19 14.82 -18.93 -19.31
C ALA A 19 13.63 -18.52 -20.22
N GLU A 20 13.82 -18.42 -21.54
CA GLU A 20 12.81 -17.85 -22.46
C GLU A 20 11.47 -18.61 -22.44
N PRO A 21 11.43 -19.97 -22.47
CA PRO A 21 10.18 -20.71 -22.33
C PRO A 21 9.38 -20.40 -21.06
N TYR A 22 10.06 -20.13 -19.94
CA TYR A 22 9.37 -19.72 -18.72
C TYR A 22 8.75 -18.33 -18.88
N VAL A 23 9.49 -17.38 -19.47
CA VAL A 23 8.99 -16.02 -19.74
C VAL A 23 7.73 -16.04 -20.63
N GLU A 24 7.68 -16.94 -21.61
CA GLU A 24 6.49 -17.16 -22.44
C GLU A 24 5.28 -17.64 -21.63
N LEU A 25 5.48 -18.60 -20.72
CA LEU A 25 4.42 -19.06 -19.81
C LEU A 25 3.95 -17.95 -18.86
N VAL A 26 4.86 -17.15 -18.31
CA VAL A 26 4.47 -16.02 -17.44
C VAL A 26 3.64 -15.00 -18.22
N ARG A 27 4.03 -14.67 -19.47
CA ARG A 27 3.24 -13.78 -20.34
C ARG A 27 1.87 -14.38 -20.67
N LEU A 28 1.79 -15.68 -20.88
CA LEU A 28 0.52 -16.38 -21.11
C LEU A 28 -0.40 -16.28 -19.89
N ALA A 29 0.13 -16.53 -18.69
CA ALA A 29 -0.60 -16.34 -17.44
C ALA A 29 -1.08 -14.88 -17.26
N GLU A 30 -0.25 -13.88 -17.61
CA GLU A 30 -0.62 -12.46 -17.52
C GLU A 30 -1.75 -12.08 -18.50
N ARG A 31 -1.79 -12.69 -19.70
CA ARG A 31 -2.92 -12.53 -20.63
C ARG A 31 -4.23 -13.02 -20.01
N GLY A 32 -4.18 -14.11 -19.26
CA GLY A 32 -5.30 -14.63 -18.48
C GLY A 32 -5.63 -13.83 -17.22
N ARG A 33 -4.89 -12.78 -16.88
CA ARG A 33 -5.11 -11.98 -15.66
C ARG A 33 -4.95 -12.77 -14.37
N LEU A 34 -4.18 -13.85 -14.36
CA LEU A 34 -3.84 -14.59 -13.13
C LEU A 34 -3.15 -13.65 -12.12
N ASP A 35 -3.37 -13.90 -10.83
CA ASP A 35 -2.81 -13.12 -9.71
C ASP A 35 -1.29 -13.23 -9.71
N PHE A 36 -0.78 -14.45 -9.77
CA PHE A 36 0.65 -14.72 -9.78
C PHE A 36 1.00 -16.06 -10.42
N VAL A 37 2.27 -16.21 -10.75
CA VAL A 37 2.88 -17.50 -11.08
C VAL A 37 3.84 -17.95 -10.01
N THR A 38 3.97 -19.27 -9.84
CA THR A 38 5.03 -19.88 -9.02
C THR A 38 6.03 -20.62 -9.88
N LEU A 39 7.30 -20.59 -9.49
CA LEU A 39 8.35 -21.43 -10.06
C LEU A 39 9.09 -22.12 -8.91
N GLU A 40 9.06 -23.45 -8.88
CA GLU A 40 9.73 -24.23 -7.84
C GLU A 40 11.23 -24.29 -8.08
N ASP A 41 11.97 -24.32 -6.97
CA ASP A 41 13.42 -24.51 -6.93
C ASP A 41 13.69 -25.58 -5.87
N SER A 42 14.25 -26.72 -6.26
CA SER A 42 14.53 -27.82 -5.32
C SER A 42 15.74 -28.62 -5.79
N PHE A 43 16.60 -29.02 -4.85
CA PHE A 43 17.76 -29.86 -5.14
C PHE A 43 17.38 -31.22 -5.77
N ALA A 44 16.19 -31.74 -5.45
CA ALA A 44 15.67 -32.98 -6.03
C ALA A 44 15.16 -32.84 -7.49
N ARG A 45 15.08 -31.62 -8.04
CA ARG A 45 14.66 -31.35 -9.42
C ARG A 45 15.62 -30.36 -10.09
N PRO A 46 16.66 -30.84 -10.79
CA PRO A 46 17.60 -29.96 -11.47
C PRO A 46 16.87 -29.10 -12.52
N GLY A 47 16.94 -27.78 -12.33
CA GLY A 47 16.34 -26.74 -13.16
C GLY A 47 17.07 -25.41 -12.98
N PRO A 48 16.74 -24.37 -13.75
CA PRO A 48 17.33 -23.05 -13.57
C PRO A 48 16.86 -22.43 -12.25
N ASP A 49 17.72 -21.61 -11.63
CA ASP A 49 17.40 -20.85 -10.42
C ASP A 49 16.10 -20.05 -10.60
N ALA A 50 15.10 -20.33 -9.75
CA ALA A 50 13.75 -19.82 -9.95
C ALA A 50 13.69 -18.29 -9.86
N LEU A 51 14.48 -17.72 -8.96
CA LEU A 51 14.55 -16.28 -8.76
C LEU A 51 15.15 -15.58 -9.98
N ALA A 52 16.24 -16.10 -10.54
CA ALA A 52 16.90 -15.56 -11.72
C ALA A 52 15.98 -15.59 -12.95
N VAL A 53 15.26 -16.68 -13.14
CA VAL A 53 14.26 -16.81 -14.22
C VAL A 53 13.14 -15.78 -14.05
N LEU A 54 12.61 -15.61 -12.83
CA LEU A 54 11.54 -14.65 -12.59
C LEU A 54 12.02 -13.18 -12.63
N CYS A 55 13.26 -12.89 -12.25
CA CYS A 55 13.91 -11.59 -12.49
C CYS A 55 13.98 -11.28 -13.99
N ARG A 56 14.26 -12.29 -14.83
CA ARG A 56 14.25 -12.14 -16.30
C ARG A 56 12.83 -11.95 -16.87
N ALA A 57 11.81 -12.51 -16.22
CA ALA A 57 10.40 -12.35 -16.58
C ALA A 57 9.80 -11.01 -16.11
N ALA A 58 10.37 -10.37 -15.09
CA ALA A 58 9.89 -9.11 -14.53
C ALA A 58 9.73 -8.00 -15.58
N PRO A 59 10.75 -7.61 -16.38
CA PRO A 59 10.58 -6.57 -17.41
C PRO A 59 9.73 -7.02 -18.60
N ALA A 60 9.51 -8.34 -18.77
CA ALA A 60 8.74 -8.91 -19.87
C ALA A 60 7.23 -8.92 -19.59
N THR A 61 6.81 -8.51 -18.39
CA THR A 61 5.44 -8.48 -17.88
C THR A 61 5.18 -7.16 -17.14
N ARG A 62 3.91 -6.81 -16.90
CA ARG A 62 3.53 -5.50 -16.34
C ARG A 62 2.77 -5.57 -15.01
N ARG A 63 2.06 -6.66 -14.76
CA ARG A 63 1.07 -6.76 -13.69
C ARG A 63 1.18 -8.08 -12.93
N ILE A 64 1.36 -9.21 -13.59
CA ILE A 64 1.31 -10.52 -12.90
C ILE A 64 2.36 -10.65 -11.77
N GLY A 65 1.96 -11.25 -10.65
CA GLY A 65 2.87 -11.57 -9.56
C GLY A 65 3.89 -12.65 -9.91
N LEU A 66 5.09 -12.54 -9.33
CA LEU A 66 6.22 -13.42 -9.58
C LEU A 66 6.68 -14.03 -8.26
N VAL A 67 6.45 -15.33 -8.08
CA VAL A 67 6.68 -16.02 -6.80
C VAL A 67 7.67 -17.17 -6.97
N PRO A 68 8.98 -16.93 -6.79
CA PRO A 68 9.94 -18.02 -6.71
C PRO A 68 9.77 -18.80 -5.40
N THR A 69 9.99 -20.10 -5.47
CA THR A 69 10.40 -20.87 -4.29
C THR A 69 11.87 -20.59 -4.04
N VAL A 70 12.23 -20.22 -2.80
CA VAL A 70 13.62 -20.09 -2.38
C VAL A 70 13.80 -20.94 -1.14
N THR A 71 14.65 -21.97 -1.22
CA THR A 71 14.93 -22.88 -0.12
C THR A 71 15.82 -22.19 0.92
N THR A 72 15.38 -22.19 2.18
CA THR A 72 16.09 -21.51 3.27
C THR A 72 17.10 -22.39 4.01
N THR A 73 17.15 -23.68 3.71
CA THR A 73 17.96 -24.66 4.44
C THR A 73 19.46 -24.54 4.17
N PRO A 74 19.91 -24.25 2.92
CA PRO A 74 21.32 -23.96 2.65
C PRO A 74 21.63 -22.47 2.45
N THR A 75 20.59 -21.64 2.25
CA THR A 75 20.76 -20.22 1.93
C THR A 75 20.72 -19.38 3.20
N GLU A 76 21.75 -18.56 3.40
CA GLU A 76 21.77 -17.61 4.52
C GLU A 76 20.52 -16.69 4.45
N PRO A 77 19.76 -16.51 5.55
CA PRO A 77 18.47 -15.81 5.52
C PRO A 77 18.53 -14.40 4.92
N LEU A 78 19.64 -13.69 5.12
CA LEU A 78 19.87 -12.35 4.57
C LEU A 78 19.97 -12.38 3.04
N VAL A 79 20.64 -13.39 2.48
CA VAL A 79 20.79 -13.55 1.03
C VAL A 79 19.44 -13.85 0.39
N ALA A 80 18.66 -14.78 0.94
CA ALA A 80 17.33 -15.09 0.45
C ALA A 80 16.39 -13.86 0.52
N GLN A 81 16.43 -13.12 1.63
CA GLN A 81 15.63 -11.91 1.81
C GLN A 81 16.02 -10.82 0.80
N ALA A 82 17.32 -10.54 0.63
CA ALA A 82 17.83 -9.55 -0.30
C ALA A 82 17.44 -9.89 -1.75
N ALA A 83 17.53 -11.16 -2.11
CA ALA A 83 17.27 -11.62 -3.46
C ALA A 83 15.77 -11.48 -3.83
N VAL A 84 14.84 -11.86 -2.95
CA VAL A 84 13.40 -11.64 -3.15
C VAL A 84 13.03 -10.15 -3.09
N ALA A 85 13.64 -9.38 -2.18
CA ALA A 85 13.44 -7.94 -2.12
C ALA A 85 13.88 -7.22 -3.41
N THR A 86 14.95 -7.71 -4.04
CA THR A 86 15.41 -7.24 -5.34
C THR A 86 14.38 -7.53 -6.42
N LEU A 87 13.84 -8.76 -6.46
CA LEU A 87 12.75 -9.11 -7.38
C LEU A 87 11.54 -8.17 -7.18
N ASP A 88 11.18 -7.85 -5.94
CA ASP A 88 10.05 -6.95 -5.67
C ASP A 88 10.29 -5.56 -6.23
N ARG A 89 11.52 -5.06 -6.12
CA ARG A 89 11.89 -3.75 -6.66
C ARG A 89 11.90 -3.74 -8.19
N VAL A 90 12.60 -4.68 -8.83
CA VAL A 90 12.70 -4.72 -10.30
C VAL A 90 11.36 -5.01 -10.97
N SER A 91 10.46 -5.69 -10.26
CA SER A 91 9.11 -5.96 -10.76
C SER A 91 8.10 -4.84 -10.45
N GLY A 92 8.45 -3.85 -9.61
CA GLY A 92 7.54 -2.76 -9.23
C GLY A 92 6.47 -3.18 -8.21
N GLY A 93 6.83 -4.05 -7.26
CA GLY A 93 5.94 -4.51 -6.20
C GLY A 93 5.15 -5.77 -6.55
N ARG A 94 5.69 -6.64 -7.41
CA ARG A 94 4.99 -7.86 -7.87
C ARG A 94 5.62 -9.15 -7.33
N ALA A 95 6.60 -9.07 -6.43
CA ALA A 95 7.21 -10.29 -5.91
C ALA A 95 6.35 -10.94 -4.83
N GLY A 96 6.36 -12.27 -4.82
CA GLY A 96 6.09 -13.04 -3.61
C GLY A 96 7.29 -13.92 -3.30
N TRP A 97 7.16 -14.70 -2.24
CA TRP A 97 8.12 -15.71 -1.87
C TRP A 97 7.39 -16.93 -1.34
N ARG A 98 7.59 -18.08 -1.98
CA ARG A 98 7.13 -19.36 -1.47
C ARG A 98 8.19 -19.94 -0.55
N LEU A 99 7.84 -20.01 0.73
CA LEU A 99 8.65 -20.61 1.78
C LEU A 99 8.54 -22.13 1.67
N ASP A 100 9.68 -22.79 1.50
CA ASP A 100 9.77 -24.25 1.56
C ASP A 100 10.87 -24.65 2.55
N VAL A 101 10.60 -25.72 3.30
CA VAL A 101 11.52 -26.29 4.29
C VAL A 101 11.84 -27.70 3.84
N SER A 102 13.02 -27.90 3.26
CA SER A 102 13.44 -29.21 2.76
C SER A 102 13.49 -30.24 3.90
N ALA A 103 12.81 -31.39 3.72
CA ALA A 103 12.80 -32.52 4.66
C ALA A 103 13.45 -33.80 4.07
N GLY A 104 14.25 -33.68 3.01
CA GLY A 104 14.81 -34.81 2.26
C GLY A 104 16.09 -35.38 2.87
N ALA A 105 16.20 -36.72 2.89
CA ALA A 105 17.32 -37.48 3.44
C ALA A 105 18.55 -37.60 2.50
N GLU A 106 18.61 -36.84 1.39
CA GLU A 106 19.70 -36.88 0.40
C GLU A 106 20.35 -35.50 0.19
N GLU A 107 20.74 -34.83 1.27
CA GLU A 107 21.63 -33.66 1.21
C GLU A 107 22.85 -33.84 2.14
N PRO A 108 24.00 -33.20 1.83
CA PRO A 108 25.30 -33.48 2.45
C PRO A 108 25.30 -33.26 3.97
N HIS A 109 26.06 -34.10 4.65
CA HIS A 109 26.11 -34.31 6.09
C HIS A 109 26.14 -33.06 6.99
N HIS A 110 25.35 -33.18 8.07
CA HIS A 110 25.40 -32.53 9.38
C HIS A 110 25.90 -31.08 9.46
N ILE A 111 24.95 -30.19 9.74
CA ILE A 111 25.19 -29.06 10.64
C ILE A 111 24.50 -29.43 11.96
N ASP A 112 25.28 -29.64 13.02
CA ASP A 112 24.76 -29.76 14.38
C ASP A 112 23.96 -28.50 14.73
N PHE A 113 22.63 -28.64 14.81
CA PHE A 113 21.73 -27.53 15.13
C PHE A 113 21.09 -27.74 16.49
N THR A 114 21.50 -26.95 17.48
CA THR A 114 20.71 -26.67 18.69
C THR A 114 20.19 -25.24 18.62
N GLY A 115 18.90 -25.06 18.95
CA GLY A 115 18.15 -23.84 18.68
C GLY A 115 18.66 -22.58 19.38
N THR A 116 19.24 -21.68 18.58
CA THR A 116 19.58 -20.26 18.81
C THR A 116 19.72 -19.61 17.41
N ALA A 117 18.65 -19.72 16.60
CA ALA A 117 18.75 -20.09 15.19
C ALA A 117 19.79 -19.34 14.33
N PHE A 118 19.80 -18.00 14.26
CA PHE A 118 20.86 -17.23 13.61
C PHE A 118 20.90 -15.81 14.21
N SER A 119 22.07 -15.17 14.22
CA SER A 119 22.24 -13.74 14.53
C SER A 119 22.77 -13.04 13.30
N VAL A 120 21.96 -12.17 12.71
CA VAL A 120 22.35 -11.34 11.56
C VAL A 120 22.63 -9.94 12.10
N ARG A 121 23.90 -9.53 12.11
CA ARG A 121 24.31 -8.19 12.57
C ARG A 121 24.14 -7.12 11.51
N ASP A 122 24.20 -7.52 10.24
CA ASP A 122 24.23 -6.57 9.12
C ASP A 122 22.81 -6.20 8.67
N PRO A 123 22.55 -4.91 8.40
CA PRO A 123 21.28 -4.49 7.81
C PRO A 123 21.13 -5.09 6.40
N SER A 124 19.88 -5.30 5.97
CA SER A 124 19.61 -5.71 4.60
C SER A 124 20.24 -4.71 3.63
N THR A 125 21.04 -5.18 2.70
CA THR A 125 21.64 -4.37 1.62
C THR A 125 20.62 -3.92 0.58
N VAL A 126 19.36 -4.37 0.70
CA VAL A 126 18.28 -4.09 -0.24
C VAL A 126 17.23 -3.21 0.44
N PRO A 127 16.91 -2.03 -0.10
CA PRO A 127 15.97 -1.12 0.53
C PRO A 127 14.58 -1.75 0.65
N ARG A 128 13.74 -1.21 1.56
CA ARG A 128 12.43 -1.80 1.85
C ARG A 128 11.61 -2.04 0.56
N PRO A 129 11.09 -3.26 0.33
CA PRO A 129 10.35 -3.59 -0.88
C PRO A 129 9.09 -2.71 -1.06
N PRO A 130 8.66 -2.38 -2.30
CA PRO A 130 7.45 -1.59 -2.56
C PRO A 130 6.22 -2.08 -1.79
N GLN A 131 6.07 -3.40 -1.67
CA GLN A 131 4.96 -4.03 -0.93
C GLN A 131 5.13 -4.01 0.60
N GLY A 132 6.12 -3.31 1.15
CA GLY A 132 6.52 -3.30 2.56
C GLY A 132 7.33 -4.54 2.94
N HIS A 133 6.81 -5.72 2.60
CA HIS A 133 7.57 -6.94 2.34
C HIS A 133 6.85 -7.75 1.25
N PRO A 134 7.56 -8.58 0.47
CA PRO A 134 6.97 -9.43 -0.56
C PRO A 134 5.87 -10.31 0.02
N VAL A 135 4.92 -10.72 -0.82
CA VAL A 135 3.82 -11.60 -0.39
C VAL A 135 4.37 -12.96 0.01
N ARG A 136 4.04 -13.42 1.23
CA ARG A 136 4.54 -14.68 1.77
C ARG A 136 3.58 -15.81 1.45
N LEU A 137 4.04 -16.78 0.66
CA LEU A 137 3.36 -18.02 0.37
C LEU A 137 3.89 -19.15 1.24
N VAL A 138 3.00 -19.94 1.84
CA VAL A 138 3.36 -21.15 2.58
C VAL A 138 2.49 -22.31 2.09
N ASP A 139 3.10 -23.46 1.79
CA ASP A 139 2.35 -24.71 1.60
C ASP A 139 1.89 -25.22 2.96
N ALA A 140 0.58 -25.13 3.20
CA ALA A 140 -0.06 -25.49 4.47
C ALA A 140 -0.79 -26.84 4.40
N THR A 141 -0.47 -27.66 3.40
CA THR A 141 -1.05 -29.00 3.24
C THR A 141 -0.79 -29.84 4.50
N GLU A 142 0.45 -29.85 4.97
CA GLU A 142 0.87 -30.58 6.15
C GLU A 142 0.49 -29.86 7.44
N ARG A 143 0.04 -30.61 8.46
CA ARG A 143 -0.47 -30.04 9.72
C ARG A 143 0.57 -29.16 10.43
N HIS A 144 1.84 -29.55 10.41
CA HIS A 144 2.91 -28.80 11.09
C HIS A 144 3.18 -27.43 10.43
N ALA A 145 3.00 -27.32 9.11
CA ALA A 145 3.17 -26.06 8.38
C ALA A 145 2.02 -25.06 8.63
N ARG A 146 0.83 -25.54 9.04
CA ARG A 146 -0.34 -24.70 9.29
C ARG A 146 -0.11 -23.65 10.38
N THR A 147 0.70 -23.94 11.40
CA THR A 147 1.03 -22.97 12.44
C THR A 147 1.85 -21.81 11.88
N VAL A 148 2.84 -22.11 11.03
CA VAL A 148 3.65 -21.09 10.35
C VAL A 148 2.80 -20.29 9.37
N ALA A 149 1.94 -20.96 8.60
CA ALA A 149 1.04 -20.32 7.65
C ALA A 149 0.06 -19.37 8.36
N ALA A 150 -0.62 -19.84 9.42
CA ALA A 150 -1.54 -19.02 10.19
C ALA A 150 -0.85 -17.78 10.80
N ARG A 151 0.38 -17.93 11.28
CA ARG A 151 1.13 -16.82 11.90
C ARG A 151 1.74 -15.83 10.91
N TYR A 152 2.18 -16.29 9.74
CA TYR A 152 3.03 -15.48 8.87
C TYR A 152 2.61 -15.44 7.40
N ALA A 153 1.84 -16.38 6.88
CA ALA A 153 1.51 -16.39 5.45
C ALA A 153 0.54 -15.25 5.11
N ASP A 154 0.75 -14.64 3.95
CA ASP A 154 -0.26 -13.80 3.29
C ASP A 154 -1.17 -14.69 2.42
N VAL A 155 -0.61 -15.77 1.85
CA VAL A 155 -1.30 -16.78 1.05
C VAL A 155 -0.90 -18.17 1.54
N ALA A 156 -1.87 -19.02 1.87
CA ALA A 156 -1.66 -20.44 2.17
C ALA A 156 -2.12 -21.30 0.99
N LEU A 157 -1.25 -22.18 0.51
CA LEU A 157 -1.60 -23.21 -0.48
C LEU A 157 -2.01 -24.49 0.25
N VAL A 158 -3.13 -25.09 -0.14
CA VAL A 158 -3.64 -26.32 0.46
C VAL A 158 -3.99 -27.32 -0.63
N ARG A 159 -3.37 -28.49 -0.61
CA ARG A 159 -3.75 -29.61 -1.47
C ARG A 159 -4.92 -30.36 -0.83
N ALA A 160 -6.14 -30.16 -1.34
CA ALA A 160 -7.36 -30.82 -0.88
C ALA A 160 -8.15 -31.38 -2.07
N ALA A 161 -8.58 -32.65 -1.98
CA ALA A 161 -9.30 -33.31 -3.06
C ALA A 161 -10.83 -33.13 -2.96
N THR A 162 -11.33 -32.69 -1.80
CA THR A 162 -12.77 -32.50 -1.58
C THR A 162 -13.08 -31.13 -0.96
N PRO A 163 -14.29 -30.59 -1.20
CA PRO A 163 -14.72 -29.33 -0.59
C PRO A 163 -14.68 -29.35 0.93
N ALA A 164 -15.06 -30.48 1.55
CA ALA A 164 -15.05 -30.64 3.00
C ALA A 164 -13.63 -30.55 3.57
N GLN A 165 -12.63 -31.14 2.89
CA GLN A 165 -11.24 -31.04 3.30
C GLN A 165 -10.72 -29.62 3.17
N ALA A 166 -10.97 -28.95 2.04
CA ALA A 166 -10.53 -27.58 1.80
C ALA A 166 -11.14 -26.61 2.82
N THR A 167 -12.45 -26.72 3.07
CA THR A 167 -13.17 -25.91 4.06
C THR A 167 -12.60 -26.11 5.46
N ALA A 168 -12.42 -27.37 5.88
CA ALA A 168 -11.88 -27.68 7.21
C ALA A 168 -10.48 -27.07 7.43
N VAL A 169 -9.58 -27.17 6.44
CA VAL A 169 -8.23 -26.60 6.55
C VAL A 169 -8.26 -25.08 6.52
N ARG A 170 -9.09 -24.47 5.67
CA ARG A 170 -9.24 -23.01 5.63
C ARG A 170 -9.74 -22.47 6.96
N ASP A 171 -10.78 -23.06 7.51
CA ASP A 171 -11.40 -22.60 8.75
C ASP A 171 -10.41 -22.78 9.92
N GLU A 172 -9.65 -23.88 9.95
CA GLU A 172 -8.54 -24.10 10.89
C GLU A 172 -7.47 -23.01 10.77
N LEU A 173 -7.05 -22.66 9.55
CA LEU A 173 -6.03 -21.63 9.31
C LEU A 173 -6.52 -20.24 9.73
N ARG A 174 -7.76 -19.88 9.42
CA ARG A 174 -8.37 -18.60 9.79
C ARG A 174 -8.58 -18.47 11.30
N ALA A 175 -9.04 -19.53 11.95
CA ALA A 175 -9.17 -19.57 13.41
C ALA A 175 -7.81 -19.37 14.08
N ARG A 176 -6.77 -20.07 13.64
CA ARG A 176 -5.41 -19.89 14.18
C ARG A 176 -4.82 -18.52 13.87
N ALA A 177 -5.10 -17.94 12.70
CA ALA A 177 -4.66 -16.58 12.40
C ALA A 177 -5.25 -15.58 13.41
N ALA A 178 -6.54 -15.75 13.76
CA ALA A 178 -7.20 -14.97 14.82
C ALA A 178 -6.53 -15.17 16.20
N GLU A 179 -6.19 -16.41 16.55
CA GLU A 179 -5.45 -16.72 17.81
C GLU A 179 -4.09 -16.00 17.88
N PHE A 180 -3.44 -15.77 16.73
CA PHE A 180 -2.21 -14.98 16.63
C PHE A 180 -2.44 -13.46 16.53
N GLY A 181 -3.69 -12.99 16.71
CA GLY A 181 -4.05 -11.57 16.65
C GLY A 181 -4.06 -10.99 15.23
N ARG A 182 -4.15 -11.82 14.20
CA ARG A 182 -4.26 -11.38 12.80
C ARG A 182 -5.72 -11.31 12.39
N ASP A 183 -6.02 -10.42 11.45
CA ASP A 183 -7.26 -10.45 10.69
C ASP A 183 -7.33 -11.77 9.88
N PRO A 184 -8.33 -12.65 10.12
CA PRO A 184 -8.49 -13.89 9.37
C PRO A 184 -8.70 -13.68 7.87
N ASP A 185 -9.31 -12.56 7.48
CA ASP A 185 -9.57 -12.23 6.08
C ASP A 185 -8.35 -11.67 5.35
N ALA A 186 -7.25 -11.39 6.09
CA ALA A 186 -5.95 -11.05 5.53
C ALA A 186 -5.08 -12.28 5.20
N LEU A 187 -5.59 -13.50 5.39
CA LEU A 187 -4.97 -14.76 4.96
C LEU A 187 -5.80 -15.38 3.82
N ARG A 188 -5.26 -15.36 2.60
CA ARG A 188 -5.89 -16.01 1.44
C ARG A 188 -5.56 -17.50 1.43
N VAL A 189 -6.55 -18.36 1.30
CA VAL A 189 -6.36 -19.81 1.23
C VAL A 189 -6.74 -20.31 -0.17
N LEU A 190 -5.72 -20.71 -0.94
CA LEU A 190 -5.88 -21.22 -2.29
C LEU A 190 -5.75 -22.74 -2.32
N THR A 191 -6.66 -23.39 -3.04
CA THR A 191 -6.61 -24.84 -3.24
C THR A 191 -5.66 -25.19 -4.38
N GLY A 192 -4.66 -26.02 -4.10
CA GLY A 192 -3.69 -26.51 -5.08
C GLY A 192 -4.22 -27.72 -5.85
N LEU A 193 -4.28 -27.63 -7.19
CA LEU A 193 -4.75 -28.71 -8.07
C LEU A 193 -3.74 -28.98 -9.19
N LEU A 194 -3.36 -30.24 -9.37
CA LEU A 194 -2.75 -30.70 -10.61
C LEU A 194 -3.81 -30.67 -11.71
N VAL A 195 -3.49 -30.13 -12.88
CA VAL A 195 -4.43 -30.04 -14.00
C VAL A 195 -3.85 -30.68 -15.27
N ASP A 196 -4.59 -31.64 -15.80
CA ASP A 196 -4.34 -32.27 -17.10
C ASP A 196 -5.56 -31.98 -17.98
N LEU A 197 -5.46 -30.98 -18.84
CA LEU A 197 -6.58 -30.52 -19.67
C LEU A 197 -6.67 -31.25 -21.02
N GLY A 198 -5.80 -32.24 -21.24
CA GLY A 198 -5.83 -33.17 -22.37
C GLY A 198 -6.00 -32.48 -23.75
N ASP A 199 -6.78 -33.13 -24.62
CA ASP A 199 -7.07 -32.64 -25.98
C ASP A 199 -8.29 -31.70 -26.04
N GLY A 200 -9.00 -31.51 -24.92
CA GLY A 200 -10.03 -30.48 -24.73
C GLY A 200 -11.48 -30.86 -25.01
N GLU A 201 -11.77 -32.07 -25.49
CA GLU A 201 -13.13 -32.47 -25.90
C GLU A 201 -13.81 -33.52 -25.00
N HIS A 202 -13.10 -34.12 -24.04
CA HIS A 202 -13.66 -35.16 -23.19
C HIS A 202 -14.28 -34.58 -21.92
N ALA A 203 -15.57 -34.85 -21.71
CA ALA A 203 -16.23 -34.63 -20.42
C ALA A 203 -15.45 -35.38 -19.33
N ALA A 204 -15.26 -34.73 -18.19
CA ALA A 204 -14.44 -35.31 -17.15
C ALA A 204 -15.08 -36.60 -16.58
N GLU A 205 -14.36 -37.73 -16.59
CA GLU A 205 -14.87 -38.98 -16.00
C GLU A 205 -15.15 -38.80 -14.49
N PRO A 206 -16.09 -39.56 -13.89
CA PRO A 206 -16.28 -39.57 -12.44
C PRO A 206 -14.97 -39.87 -11.71
N GLY A 207 -14.57 -38.97 -10.81
CA GLY A 207 -13.27 -39.05 -10.13
C GLY A 207 -12.06 -38.52 -10.91
N HIS A 208 -12.24 -38.05 -12.15
CA HIS A 208 -11.22 -37.31 -12.90
C HIS A 208 -11.63 -35.86 -13.18
N GLY A 209 -12.89 -35.47 -12.98
CA GLY A 209 -13.26 -34.05 -12.90
C GLY A 209 -14.76 -33.77 -12.88
N GLY A 210 -15.63 -34.78 -13.08
CA GLY A 210 -17.07 -34.62 -12.88
C GLY A 210 -17.45 -34.53 -11.40
N GLY A 211 -16.92 -35.42 -10.55
CA GLY A 211 -17.20 -35.49 -9.10
C GLY A 211 -16.18 -34.76 -8.22
N GLY A 212 -15.30 -33.95 -8.81
CA GLY A 212 -14.17 -33.31 -8.13
C GLY A 212 -12.81 -33.99 -8.37
N PRO A 213 -11.71 -33.41 -7.86
CA PRO A 213 -10.35 -33.88 -8.10
C PRO A 213 -10.04 -35.24 -7.45
N ARG A 214 -9.18 -36.03 -8.09
CA ARG A 214 -8.70 -37.33 -7.56
C ARG A 214 -7.53 -37.12 -6.61
N ALA A 215 -7.55 -37.70 -5.42
CA ALA A 215 -6.35 -37.74 -4.59
C ALA A 215 -5.24 -38.58 -5.25
N THR A 216 -4.03 -38.02 -5.36
CA THR A 216 -2.82 -38.73 -5.83
C THR A 216 -1.65 -38.45 -4.89
N GLY A 217 -0.56 -39.22 -5.01
CA GLY A 217 0.66 -38.99 -4.21
C GLY A 217 1.35 -37.66 -4.49
N ARG A 218 1.04 -36.99 -5.62
CA ARG A 218 1.57 -35.64 -5.94
C ARG A 218 0.60 -34.52 -5.55
N GLY A 219 -0.61 -34.86 -5.09
CA GLY A 219 -1.70 -33.94 -4.82
C GLY A 219 -2.98 -34.26 -5.57
N PRO A 220 -4.06 -33.51 -5.34
CA PRO A 220 -5.32 -33.68 -6.06
C PRO A 220 -5.15 -33.39 -7.56
N LEU A 221 -5.55 -34.34 -8.40
CA LEU A 221 -5.49 -34.26 -9.86
C LEU A 221 -6.88 -34.04 -10.44
N TYR A 222 -7.02 -32.97 -11.21
CA TYR A 222 -8.12 -32.75 -12.12
C TYR A 222 -7.68 -33.10 -13.55
N ARG A 223 -8.45 -33.95 -14.22
CA ARG A 223 -8.32 -34.35 -15.62
C ARG A 223 -9.67 -34.21 -16.34
N GLY A 224 -9.77 -33.23 -17.23
CA GLY A 224 -11.01 -32.96 -17.94
C GLY A 224 -10.96 -31.68 -18.77
N GLY A 225 -12.10 -31.29 -19.32
CA GLY A 225 -12.22 -30.09 -20.15
C GLY A 225 -12.03 -28.78 -19.37
N PRO A 226 -11.62 -27.68 -20.03
CA PRO A 226 -11.52 -26.35 -19.42
C PRO A 226 -12.85 -25.79 -18.92
N VAL A 227 -13.96 -26.16 -19.57
CA VAL A 227 -15.32 -25.74 -19.22
C VAL A 227 -15.74 -26.33 -17.87
N ASP A 228 -15.62 -27.64 -17.72
CA ASP A 228 -15.93 -28.36 -16.48
C ASP A 228 -15.05 -27.85 -15.31
N LEU A 229 -13.78 -27.51 -15.60
CA LEU A 229 -12.89 -26.91 -14.60
C LEU A 229 -13.41 -25.55 -14.15
N ALA A 230 -13.95 -24.73 -15.06
CA ALA A 230 -14.51 -23.43 -14.71
C ALA A 230 -15.76 -23.58 -13.82
N GLU A 231 -16.61 -24.56 -14.08
CA GLU A 231 -17.77 -24.86 -13.22
C GLU A 231 -17.32 -25.31 -11.82
N LEU A 232 -16.31 -26.19 -11.74
CA LEU A 232 -15.73 -26.62 -10.46
C LEU A 232 -15.19 -25.43 -9.66
N VAL A 233 -14.39 -24.58 -10.30
CA VAL A 233 -13.79 -23.39 -9.69
C VAL A 233 -14.88 -22.42 -9.21
N ALA A 234 -15.88 -22.14 -10.06
CA ALA A 234 -16.97 -21.24 -9.72
C ALA A 234 -17.83 -21.78 -8.57
N GLY A 235 -18.11 -23.09 -8.56
CA GLY A 235 -18.88 -23.76 -7.51
C GLY A 235 -18.17 -23.69 -6.17
N TRP A 236 -16.90 -24.13 -6.10
CA TRP A 236 -16.13 -24.10 -4.85
C TRP A 236 -15.98 -22.69 -4.29
N HIS A 237 -15.76 -21.69 -5.15
CA HIS A 237 -15.68 -20.31 -4.71
C HIS A 237 -17.03 -19.76 -4.23
N ALA A 238 -18.12 -20.04 -4.96
CA ALA A 238 -19.47 -19.58 -4.58
C ALA A 238 -19.96 -20.19 -3.25
N ASP A 239 -19.62 -21.45 -2.99
CA ASP A 239 -19.91 -22.14 -1.74
C ASP A 239 -18.99 -21.71 -0.60
N GLY A 240 -18.02 -20.82 -0.88
CA GLY A 240 -17.02 -20.42 0.09
C GLY A 240 -16.28 -21.64 0.60
N VAL A 241 -15.68 -22.43 -0.28
CA VAL A 241 -14.78 -23.55 0.05
C VAL A 241 -13.33 -23.07 0.12
N THR A 242 -12.96 -22.12 -0.75
CA THR A 242 -11.59 -21.61 -0.91
C THR A 242 -11.64 -20.20 -1.49
N ASP A 243 -10.60 -19.40 -1.23
CA ASP A 243 -10.50 -18.04 -1.79
C ASP A 243 -10.04 -18.06 -3.26
N GLY A 244 -9.60 -19.22 -3.74
CA GLY A 244 -9.16 -19.38 -5.12
C GLY A 244 -8.35 -20.64 -5.35
N PHE A 245 -7.66 -20.70 -6.48
CA PHE A 245 -6.96 -21.91 -6.94
C PHE A 245 -5.53 -21.60 -7.36
N HIS A 246 -4.64 -22.54 -7.04
CA HIS A 246 -3.29 -22.62 -7.59
C HIS A 246 -3.21 -23.87 -8.47
N PHE A 247 -3.05 -23.67 -9.77
CA PHE A 247 -3.01 -24.76 -10.73
C PHE A 247 -1.57 -25.20 -10.98
N VAL A 248 -1.35 -26.50 -10.99
CA VAL A 248 -0.07 -27.12 -11.35
C VAL A 248 -0.30 -27.91 -12.65
N PRO A 249 -0.03 -27.30 -13.82
CA PRO A 249 -0.08 -27.99 -15.09
C PRO A 249 0.73 -29.28 -15.12
N VAL A 250 0.16 -30.38 -15.62
CA VAL A 250 0.95 -31.60 -15.89
C VAL A 250 1.83 -31.38 -17.12
N GLU A 251 1.28 -30.76 -18.16
CA GLU A 251 1.98 -30.32 -19.37
C GLU A 251 1.90 -28.78 -19.49
N PRO A 252 2.86 -28.04 -18.89
CA PRO A 252 2.78 -26.59 -18.70
C PRO A 252 2.40 -25.76 -19.93
N ARG A 253 2.99 -26.04 -21.08
CA ARG A 253 2.69 -25.29 -22.32
C ARG A 253 1.24 -25.48 -22.76
N ARG A 254 0.79 -26.74 -22.79
CA ARG A 254 -0.56 -27.11 -23.25
C ARG A 254 -1.62 -26.68 -22.24
N ASP A 255 -1.44 -27.08 -20.99
CA ASP A 255 -2.47 -26.95 -19.97
C ASP A 255 -2.62 -25.50 -19.50
N LEU A 256 -1.54 -24.71 -19.43
CA LEU A 256 -1.66 -23.28 -19.12
C LEU A 256 -2.37 -22.52 -20.25
N GLU A 257 -2.12 -22.88 -21.51
CA GLU A 257 -2.81 -22.26 -22.64
C GLU A 257 -4.30 -22.55 -22.61
N ARG A 258 -4.68 -23.81 -22.37
CA ARG A 258 -6.08 -24.23 -22.23
C ARG A 258 -6.75 -23.64 -20.99
N LEU A 259 -6.02 -23.49 -19.90
CA LEU A 259 -6.52 -22.83 -18.69
C LEU A 259 -6.86 -21.36 -19.00
N VAL A 260 -5.94 -20.62 -19.64
CA VAL A 260 -6.11 -19.19 -19.96
C VAL A 260 -7.20 -18.99 -21.00
N ASN A 261 -7.14 -19.72 -22.12
CA ASN A 261 -8.04 -19.51 -23.26
C ASN A 261 -9.40 -20.20 -23.07
N GLY A 262 -9.51 -21.18 -22.17
CA GLY A 262 -10.74 -21.92 -21.90
C GLY A 262 -11.35 -21.56 -20.55
N THR A 263 -10.74 -22.02 -19.46
CA THR A 263 -11.29 -21.90 -18.10
C THR A 263 -11.43 -20.44 -17.66
N VAL A 264 -10.34 -19.68 -17.75
CA VAL A 264 -10.29 -18.28 -17.34
C VAL A 264 -11.19 -17.41 -18.21
N ALA A 265 -11.12 -17.57 -19.53
CA ALA A 265 -11.98 -16.84 -20.47
C ALA A 265 -13.46 -17.06 -20.16
N LEU A 266 -13.87 -18.29 -19.83
CA LEU A 266 -15.24 -18.61 -19.45
C LEU A 266 -15.64 -17.99 -18.11
N LEU A 267 -14.78 -18.05 -17.09
CA LEU A 267 -15.00 -17.39 -15.80
C LEU A 267 -15.17 -15.87 -15.95
N GLN A 268 -14.36 -15.24 -16.81
CA GLN A 268 -14.47 -13.82 -17.13
C GLN A 268 -15.77 -13.50 -17.86
N HIS A 269 -16.13 -14.28 -18.87
CA HIS A 269 -17.38 -14.12 -19.62
C HIS A 269 -18.61 -14.22 -18.70
N ARG A 270 -18.56 -15.06 -17.66
CA ARG A 270 -19.63 -15.20 -16.66
C ARG A 270 -19.53 -14.22 -15.48
N GLY A 271 -18.60 -13.26 -15.52
CA GLY A 271 -18.41 -12.27 -14.45
C GLY A 271 -17.95 -12.87 -13.12
N ARG A 272 -17.38 -14.08 -13.13
CA ARG A 272 -16.86 -14.78 -11.94
C ARG A 272 -15.37 -14.54 -11.70
N PHE A 273 -14.68 -13.98 -12.69
CA PHE A 273 -13.28 -13.57 -12.57
C PHE A 273 -13.07 -12.21 -13.24
N ARG A 274 -12.08 -11.47 -12.75
CA ARG A 274 -11.77 -10.10 -13.22
C ARG A 274 -11.31 -10.08 -14.68
N THR A 275 -11.65 -9.00 -15.38
CA THR A 275 -11.17 -8.72 -16.75
C THR A 275 -9.99 -7.74 -16.78
N PHE A 276 -9.74 -7.03 -15.67
CA PHE A 276 -8.61 -6.13 -15.45
C PHE A 276 -7.99 -6.36 -14.07
N TYR A 277 -6.73 -5.97 -13.89
CA TYR A 277 -6.06 -6.04 -12.60
C TYR A 277 -6.51 -4.90 -11.67
N PRO A 278 -6.77 -5.16 -10.38
CA PRO A 278 -7.24 -4.14 -9.44
C PRO A 278 -6.15 -3.12 -9.06
N GLY A 279 -4.87 -3.43 -9.31
CA GLY A 279 -3.74 -2.57 -8.99
C GLY A 279 -2.45 -2.95 -9.72
N SER A 280 -1.34 -2.34 -9.33
CA SER A 280 0.01 -2.60 -9.86
C SER A 280 0.81 -3.63 -9.07
N THR A 281 0.48 -3.83 -7.80
CA THR A 281 1.22 -4.72 -6.89
C THR A 281 0.50 -6.06 -6.69
N LEU A 282 1.25 -7.09 -6.32
CA LEU A 282 0.68 -8.41 -6.02
C LEU A 282 -0.27 -8.34 -4.80
N ARG A 283 0.04 -7.52 -3.79
CA ARG A 283 -0.87 -7.26 -2.66
C ARG A 283 -2.22 -6.71 -3.10
N GLU A 284 -2.26 -5.74 -4.01
CA GLU A 284 -3.53 -5.21 -4.53
C GLU A 284 -4.33 -6.26 -5.28
N HIS A 285 -3.67 -7.17 -6.01
CA HIS A 285 -4.34 -8.28 -6.71
C HIS A 285 -5.05 -9.22 -5.75
N LEU A 286 -4.41 -9.45 -4.60
CA LEU A 286 -4.89 -10.29 -3.51
C LEU A 286 -5.79 -9.56 -2.51
N GLY A 287 -6.05 -8.26 -2.70
CA GLY A 287 -6.80 -7.43 -1.77
C GLY A 287 -6.18 -7.41 -0.36
N LEU A 288 -4.85 -7.39 -0.28
CA LEU A 288 -4.08 -7.38 0.97
C LEU A 288 -3.62 -5.96 1.30
N THR A 289 -3.66 -5.59 2.57
CA THR A 289 -3.12 -4.31 3.04
C THR A 289 -1.59 -4.29 3.00
N ARG A 290 -1.01 -3.10 2.80
CA ARG A 290 0.44 -2.88 2.89
C ARG A 290 0.85 -2.98 4.37
N PRO A 291 1.78 -3.87 4.74
CA PRO A 291 2.22 -4.04 6.13
C PRO A 291 2.82 -2.76 6.70
N ALA A 292 2.41 -2.38 7.91
CA ALA A 292 3.01 -1.28 8.65
C ALA A 292 4.51 -1.52 8.87
N ASN A 293 5.31 -0.45 8.88
CA ASN A 293 6.74 -0.56 9.16
C ASN A 293 6.96 -0.89 10.65
N ARG A 294 7.42 -2.10 10.95
CA ARG A 294 7.72 -2.52 12.34
C ARG A 294 8.88 -1.75 12.99
N TYR A 295 9.75 -1.14 12.19
CA TYR A 295 10.87 -0.33 12.67
C TYR A 295 10.52 1.16 12.79
N ALA A 296 9.38 1.61 12.24
CA ALA A 296 8.90 2.98 12.43
C ALA A 296 8.44 3.24 13.87
N MET A 297 8.22 2.21 14.69
CA MET A 297 7.84 2.35 16.10
C MET A 297 8.99 2.17 17.09
N ASN A 298 10.22 1.83 16.66
CA ASN A 298 11.29 1.38 17.57
C ASN A 298 12.70 1.90 17.23
N MET A 299 12.84 3.08 16.62
CA MET A 299 14.16 3.70 16.39
C MET A 299 14.58 4.54 17.61
N ARG A 300 15.09 3.87 18.64
CA ARG A 300 16.04 4.48 19.59
C ARG A 300 17.44 4.21 19.06
N TYR A 301 18.18 5.29 18.88
CA TYR A 301 19.57 5.42 18.44
C TYR A 301 20.51 4.29 18.95
N VAL A 302 21.30 3.71 18.03
CA VAL A 302 22.66 3.23 18.32
C VAL A 302 23.56 3.62 17.14
N ASP A 303 24.68 4.24 17.48
CA ASP A 303 25.68 4.87 16.63
C ASP A 303 26.77 3.88 16.15
N GLU A 304 27.45 4.29 15.08
CA GLU A 304 28.79 3.91 14.57
C GLU A 304 28.87 3.27 13.16
N GLY A 305 29.53 4.00 12.23
CA GLY A 305 30.25 3.44 11.08
C GLY A 305 29.81 3.90 9.68
N ASN A 306 30.48 4.92 9.15
CA ASN A 306 30.17 5.69 7.94
C ASN A 306 30.53 4.97 6.62
N ASP A 307 29.52 4.74 5.75
CA ASP A 307 29.53 4.76 4.27
C ASP A 307 28.24 4.16 3.64
N GLY A 308 27.35 3.55 4.44
CA GLY A 308 26.05 3.01 3.99
C GLY A 308 24.82 3.91 4.19
N MET A 309 24.99 5.09 4.82
CA MET A 309 23.88 5.94 5.29
C MET A 309 23.26 6.83 4.20
N THR A 310 24.02 7.19 3.16
CA THR A 310 23.58 8.17 2.15
C THR A 310 22.54 7.59 1.19
N THR A 311 22.63 6.30 0.85
CA THR A 311 21.69 5.64 -0.07
C THR A 311 20.34 5.37 0.61
N ASP A 312 20.34 4.97 1.89
CA ASP A 312 19.12 4.75 2.66
C ASP A 312 18.32 6.04 2.89
N ALA A 313 19.01 7.16 3.18
CA ALA A 313 18.35 8.45 3.35
C ALA A 313 17.76 9.00 2.04
N ALA A 314 18.44 8.81 0.91
CA ALA A 314 17.94 9.18 -0.41
C ALA A 314 16.71 8.35 -0.81
N ASP A 315 16.73 7.04 -0.55
CA ASP A 315 15.59 6.15 -0.82
C ASP A 315 14.40 6.45 0.12
N ALA A 316 14.66 6.73 1.41
CA ALA A 316 13.65 7.15 2.36
C ALA A 316 13.01 8.49 1.98
N TRP A 317 13.80 9.43 1.43
CA TRP A 317 13.29 10.67 0.87
C TRP A 317 12.42 10.42 -0.37
N LYS A 318 12.86 9.54 -1.28
CA LYS A 318 12.10 9.21 -2.48
C LYS A 318 10.75 8.57 -2.14
N GLN A 319 10.74 7.61 -1.22
CA GLN A 319 9.50 6.99 -0.76
C GLN A 319 8.57 8.02 -0.11
N TRP A 320 9.12 8.90 0.74
CA TRP A 320 8.35 10.00 1.33
C TRP A 320 7.72 10.89 0.24
N HIS A 321 8.47 11.22 -0.82
CA HIS A 321 7.97 12.04 -1.93
C HIS A 321 6.89 11.32 -2.75
N GLU A 322 7.02 10.01 -2.97
CA GLU A 322 5.98 9.20 -3.63
C GLU A 322 4.70 9.16 -2.79
N GLU A 323 4.79 8.92 -1.48
CA GLU A 323 3.65 8.93 -0.55
C GLU A 323 2.99 10.33 -0.48
N ARG A 324 3.79 11.39 -0.60
CA ARG A 324 3.30 12.78 -0.71
C ARG A 324 2.46 12.98 -1.97
N VAL A 325 2.94 12.54 -3.13
CA VAL A 325 2.21 12.62 -4.41
C VAL A 325 0.91 11.83 -4.35
N GLU A 326 0.92 10.62 -3.78
CA GLU A 326 -0.29 9.81 -3.58
C GLU A 326 -1.30 10.49 -2.66
N LYS A 327 -0.87 10.99 -1.50
CA LYS A 327 -1.75 11.66 -0.54
C LYS A 327 -2.39 12.93 -1.12
N VAL A 328 -1.62 13.70 -1.87
CA VAL A 328 -2.10 14.93 -2.52
C VAL A 328 -3.13 14.63 -3.61
N SER A 329 -2.94 13.53 -4.36
CA SER A 329 -3.80 13.11 -5.49
C SER A 329 -4.86 12.06 -5.14
N ALA A 330 -4.99 11.68 -3.88
CA ALA A 330 -6.05 10.79 -3.41
C ALA A 330 -7.45 11.35 -3.76
N PRO A 331 -8.49 10.50 -3.88
CA PRO A 331 -9.84 10.95 -4.27
C PRO A 331 -10.40 12.09 -3.43
N TYR A 332 -10.04 12.16 -2.14
CA TYR A 332 -10.44 13.26 -1.24
C TYR A 332 -9.22 13.98 -0.64
N GLY A 333 -8.09 13.95 -1.35
CA GLY A 333 -6.87 14.65 -0.97
C GLY A 333 -6.92 16.15 -1.29
N PRO A 334 -5.85 16.91 -1.00
CA PRO A 334 -5.74 18.34 -1.29
C PRO A 334 -6.20 18.78 -2.69
N LEU A 335 -5.87 18.04 -3.75
CA LEU A 335 -6.28 18.40 -5.12
C LEU A 335 -7.78 18.23 -5.40
N ALA A 336 -8.50 17.53 -4.53
CA ALA A 336 -9.95 17.36 -4.62
C ALA A 336 -10.71 18.55 -4.02
N LEU A 337 -10.04 19.44 -3.27
CA LEU A 337 -10.71 20.60 -2.68
C LEU A 337 -11.08 21.63 -3.76
N THR A 338 -12.37 21.83 -3.99
CA THR A 338 -12.92 22.72 -5.02
C THR A 338 -13.59 23.98 -4.48
N ALA A 339 -13.88 24.02 -3.17
CA ALA A 339 -14.37 25.22 -2.52
C ALA A 339 -14.20 25.16 -1.00
N THR A 340 -14.06 26.34 -0.38
CA THR A 340 -14.23 26.56 1.06
C THR A 340 -15.22 27.70 1.22
N HIS A 341 -16.35 27.43 1.86
CA HIS A 341 -17.40 28.41 2.12
C HIS A 341 -17.49 28.68 3.62
N TRP A 342 -17.41 29.94 4.02
CA TRP A 342 -17.68 30.34 5.40
C TRP A 342 -19.16 30.66 5.56
N ILE A 343 -19.83 30.02 6.51
CA ILE A 343 -21.29 30.12 6.64
C ILE A 343 -21.72 31.55 6.99
N GLU A 344 -20.87 32.31 7.71
CA GLU A 344 -21.11 33.73 8.02
C GLU A 344 -21.24 34.62 6.77
N ASP A 345 -20.61 34.24 5.65
CA ASP A 345 -20.70 34.99 4.38
C ASP A 345 -22.07 34.76 3.69
N TYR A 346 -22.90 33.84 4.20
CA TYR A 346 -24.21 33.46 3.65
C TYR A 346 -25.30 33.53 4.75
N PRO A 347 -25.75 34.73 5.14
CA PRO A 347 -26.68 34.90 6.27
C PRO A 347 -28.05 34.23 6.04
N GLU A 348 -28.49 34.05 4.80
CA GLU A 348 -29.71 33.28 4.47
C GLU A 348 -29.50 31.76 4.52
N GLY A 349 -28.27 31.30 4.81
CA GLY A 349 -27.86 29.91 4.87
C GLY A 349 -27.77 29.21 3.51
N ARG A 350 -27.79 29.95 2.40
CA ARG A 350 -27.68 29.40 1.04
C ARG A 350 -26.26 29.51 0.52
N ILE A 351 -25.57 28.37 0.47
CA ILE A 351 -24.19 28.29 -0.03
C ILE A 351 -24.24 27.95 -1.53
N PRO A 352 -23.47 28.66 -2.39
CA PRO A 352 -23.40 28.35 -3.83
C PRO A 352 -23.03 26.89 -4.10
N ASP A 353 -23.74 26.26 -5.03
CA ASP A 353 -23.51 24.88 -5.50
C ASP A 353 -23.60 23.78 -4.42
N ILE A 354 -24.08 24.12 -3.22
CA ILE A 354 -24.37 23.18 -2.13
C ILE A 354 -25.85 23.29 -1.77
N PRO A 355 -26.65 22.22 -1.96
CA PRO A 355 -28.07 22.26 -1.67
C PRO A 355 -28.34 22.25 -0.15
N GLY A 356 -29.61 22.49 0.22
CA GLY A 356 -30.02 22.70 1.61
C GLY A 356 -29.80 24.12 2.13
N THR A 357 -30.10 24.32 3.40
CA THR A 357 -29.88 25.57 4.16
C THR A 357 -28.95 25.26 5.33
N TRP A 358 -27.87 26.03 5.46
CA TRP A 358 -26.79 25.83 6.40
C TRP A 358 -26.69 27.04 7.32
N VAL A 359 -27.00 26.88 8.61
CA VAL A 359 -27.02 28.00 9.56
C VAL A 359 -26.17 27.66 10.78
N VAL A 360 -25.34 28.58 11.24
CA VAL A 360 -24.63 28.42 12.52
C VAL A 360 -25.65 28.45 13.64
N ALA A 361 -25.72 27.38 14.41
CA ALA A 361 -26.81 27.21 15.37
C ALA A 361 -26.37 27.59 16.79
N GLU A 362 -27.30 28.17 17.57
CA GLU A 362 -27.02 28.83 18.86
C GLU A 362 -26.19 28.01 19.87
N ARG A 363 -26.31 26.68 19.87
CA ARG A 363 -25.60 25.77 20.79
C ARG A 363 -24.41 25.04 20.14
N GLU A 364 -23.42 25.75 19.58
CA GLU A 364 -22.25 25.21 18.83
C GLU A 364 -22.55 24.19 17.70
N GLY A 365 -22.09 24.46 16.47
CA GLY A 365 -22.34 23.59 15.31
C GLY A 365 -23.18 24.23 14.23
N VAL A 366 -23.46 23.45 13.19
CA VAL A 366 -24.20 23.87 12.00
C VAL A 366 -25.52 23.12 11.93
N LEU A 367 -26.62 23.84 11.72
CA LEU A 367 -27.91 23.27 11.38
C LEU A 367 -28.02 23.16 9.87
N LEU A 368 -28.18 21.92 9.39
CA LEU A 368 -28.48 21.62 8.00
C LEU A 368 -29.95 21.26 7.87
N THR A 369 -30.68 21.99 7.04
CA THR A 369 -32.04 21.66 6.61
C THR A 369 -32.05 21.32 5.13
N ALA A 370 -32.58 20.17 4.76
CA ALA A 370 -32.61 19.70 3.36
C ALA A 370 -33.92 18.98 3.03
N VAL A 371 -34.28 18.90 1.74
CA VAL A 371 -35.41 18.14 1.21
C VAL A 371 -34.92 16.97 0.35
N GLU A 372 -35.77 15.99 0.05
CA GLU A 372 -35.36 14.82 -0.77
C GLU A 372 -34.78 15.22 -2.14
N ALA A 373 -35.31 16.28 -2.75
CA ALA A 373 -34.85 16.80 -4.04
C ALA A 373 -33.41 17.36 -4.00
N ASP A 374 -32.86 17.66 -2.82
CA ASP A 374 -31.49 18.14 -2.63
C ASP A 374 -30.45 17.02 -2.84
N GLY A 375 -30.86 15.74 -2.77
CA GLY A 375 -29.98 14.60 -3.03
C GLY A 375 -28.82 14.44 -2.02
N LEU A 376 -28.92 15.06 -0.84
CA LEU A 376 -27.92 14.95 0.21
C LEU A 376 -28.00 13.61 0.91
N SER A 377 -26.85 13.16 1.40
CA SER A 377 -26.76 12.05 2.34
C SER A 377 -26.02 12.48 3.60
N VAL A 378 -26.43 11.91 4.73
CA VAL A 378 -25.82 12.11 6.04
C VAL A 378 -25.48 10.74 6.62
N ASP A 379 -24.22 10.57 7.05
CA ASP A 379 -23.68 9.32 7.58
C ASP A 379 -23.94 8.12 6.63
N GLY A 380 -23.82 8.38 5.32
CA GLY A 380 -23.99 7.39 4.24
C GLY A 380 -25.44 7.04 3.88
N ARG A 381 -26.44 7.75 4.42
CA ARG A 381 -27.86 7.51 4.15
C ARG A 381 -28.51 8.71 3.48
N PRO A 382 -29.41 8.53 2.49
CA PRO A 382 -30.20 9.64 1.94
C PRO A 382 -30.88 10.43 3.06
N PHE A 383 -30.85 11.76 2.98
CA PHE A 383 -31.26 12.65 4.06
C PHE A 383 -32.25 13.72 3.58
N ALA A 384 -33.34 13.88 4.33
CA ALA A 384 -34.28 14.98 4.24
C ALA A 384 -34.78 15.31 5.67
N GLY A 385 -34.92 16.60 5.97
CA GLY A 385 -35.25 17.10 7.31
C GLY A 385 -34.16 18.01 7.86
N GLU A 386 -34.04 18.04 9.18
CA GLU A 386 -33.12 18.93 9.91
C GLU A 386 -32.12 18.11 10.73
N VAL A 387 -30.84 18.44 10.66
CA VAL A 387 -29.77 17.78 11.41
C VAL A 387 -28.76 18.79 11.93
N ARG A 388 -28.29 18.57 13.16
CA ARG A 388 -27.18 19.32 13.75
C ARG A 388 -25.85 18.61 13.49
N LEU A 389 -24.91 19.35 12.94
CA LEU A 389 -23.58 18.88 12.58
C LEU A 389 -22.54 19.54 13.49
N ALA A 390 -21.68 18.70 14.07
CA ALA A 390 -20.43 19.16 14.67
C ALA A 390 -19.36 19.28 13.58
N ALA A 391 -18.22 19.89 13.91
CA ALA A 391 -17.07 19.89 13.02
C ALA A 391 -16.57 18.45 12.84
N ASP A 392 -16.29 18.07 11.60
CA ASP A 392 -15.74 16.78 11.25
C ASP A 392 -14.34 16.63 11.86
N ARG A 393 -14.06 15.47 12.45
CA ARG A 393 -12.78 15.16 13.13
C ARG A 393 -11.97 14.06 12.45
N GLY A 394 -12.57 13.39 11.46
CA GLY A 394 -11.96 12.30 10.69
C GLY A 394 -11.35 12.77 9.36
N PRO A 395 -10.88 11.83 8.52
CA PRO A 395 -10.41 12.15 7.17
C PRO A 395 -11.55 12.69 6.31
N GLU A 396 -11.22 13.47 5.29
CA GLU A 396 -12.22 14.16 4.46
C GLU A 396 -13.11 13.21 3.65
N ALA A 397 -12.62 12.00 3.38
CA ALA A 397 -13.39 10.92 2.76
C ALA A 397 -14.60 10.46 3.61
N GLU A 398 -14.51 10.65 4.93
CA GLU A 398 -15.52 10.27 5.93
C GLU A 398 -16.39 11.46 6.36
N ALA A 399 -16.36 12.58 5.61
CA ALA A 399 -17.24 13.71 5.88
C ALA A 399 -18.68 13.23 6.04
N ARG A 400 -19.34 13.68 7.10
CA ARG A 400 -20.69 13.19 7.45
C ARG A 400 -21.71 13.50 6.37
N VAL A 401 -21.55 14.61 5.66
CA VAL A 401 -22.48 15.03 4.60
C VAL A 401 -21.85 14.82 3.23
N ALA A 402 -22.63 14.26 2.30
CA ALA A 402 -22.20 14.05 0.93
C ALA A 402 -23.29 14.43 -0.08
N LEU A 403 -22.84 14.90 -1.25
CA LEU A 403 -23.66 15.20 -2.43
C LEU A 403 -23.16 14.33 -3.59
N GLY A 404 -23.80 13.18 -3.81
CA GLY A 404 -23.27 12.13 -4.67
C GLY A 404 -21.87 11.69 -4.22
N GLU A 405 -20.89 11.77 -5.11
CA GLU A 405 -19.48 11.47 -4.81
C GLU A 405 -18.74 12.62 -4.11
N LYS A 406 -19.32 13.83 -4.00
CA LYS A 406 -18.69 14.94 -3.29
C LYS A 406 -18.80 14.75 -1.78
N ARG A 407 -17.79 15.21 -1.05
CA ARG A 407 -17.78 15.24 0.42
C ARG A 407 -17.84 16.69 0.90
N LEU A 408 -18.82 16.97 1.76
CA LEU A 408 -19.06 18.29 2.34
C LEU A 408 -18.55 18.28 3.77
N PHE A 409 -17.29 18.70 3.94
CA PHE A 409 -16.58 18.62 5.20
C PHE A 409 -16.86 19.87 6.04
N VAL A 410 -17.50 19.70 7.19
CA VAL A 410 -17.82 20.78 8.12
C VAL A 410 -16.61 21.06 9.00
N LEU A 411 -16.14 22.29 9.02
CA LEU A 411 -15.02 22.73 9.83
C LEU A 411 -15.37 23.93 10.70
N VAL A 412 -14.61 24.10 11.78
CA VAL A 412 -14.61 25.32 12.58
C VAL A 412 -13.17 25.80 12.75
N ARG A 413 -12.93 27.10 12.55
CA ARG A 413 -11.60 27.70 12.72
C ARG A 413 -11.73 29.06 13.39
N GLU A 414 -11.07 29.24 14.53
CA GLU A 414 -11.19 30.45 15.37
C GLU A 414 -12.68 30.81 15.68
N GLY A 415 -13.53 29.80 15.86
CA GLY A 415 -14.97 29.98 16.12
C GLY A 415 -15.83 30.22 14.87
N VAL A 416 -15.22 30.41 13.69
CA VAL A 416 -15.95 30.59 12.42
C VAL A 416 -16.20 29.23 11.77
N TRP A 417 -17.46 28.97 11.43
CA TRP A 417 -17.90 27.72 10.82
C TRP A 417 -17.87 27.79 9.30
N GLY A 418 -17.43 26.71 8.66
CA GLY A 418 -17.37 26.61 7.21
C GLY A 418 -17.64 25.20 6.70
N VAL A 419 -17.84 25.11 5.39
CA VAL A 419 -18.02 23.87 4.64
C VAL A 419 -17.00 23.83 3.52
N ARG A 420 -16.23 22.74 3.44
CA ARG A 420 -15.33 22.44 2.33
C ARG A 420 -15.96 21.44 1.38
N VAL A 421 -15.76 21.66 0.09
CA VAL A 421 -16.26 20.77 -0.95
C VAL A 421 -15.09 20.00 -1.55
N TYR A 422 -15.03 18.70 -1.25
CA TYR A 422 -14.09 17.79 -1.89
C TYR A 422 -14.79 17.02 -3.01
N ASP A 423 -14.28 17.17 -4.23
CA ASP A 423 -14.78 16.53 -5.43
C ASP A 423 -13.71 15.58 -5.99
N PRO A 424 -13.94 14.25 -5.99
CA PRO A 424 -12.95 13.29 -6.49
C PRO A 424 -12.69 13.42 -7.98
N GLU A 425 -13.57 14.11 -8.70
CA GLU A 425 -13.49 14.40 -10.12
C GLU A 425 -12.99 15.82 -10.41
N ALA A 426 -12.45 16.52 -9.41
CA ALA A 426 -11.90 17.88 -9.54
C ALA A 426 -10.91 18.00 -10.70
N ALA A 427 -11.03 19.11 -11.46
CA ALA A 427 -10.17 19.40 -12.61
C ALA A 427 -8.68 19.46 -12.22
N ALA A 428 -8.35 20.06 -11.06
CA ALA A 428 -6.99 20.12 -10.54
C ALA A 428 -6.39 18.72 -10.34
N ARG A 429 -7.16 17.78 -9.78
CA ARG A 429 -6.75 16.39 -9.60
C ARG A 429 -6.52 15.66 -10.92
N ARG A 430 -7.40 15.85 -11.92
CA ARG A 430 -7.23 15.25 -13.26
C ARG A 430 -6.06 15.87 -14.04
N ALA A 431 -5.76 17.14 -13.80
CA ALA A 431 -4.67 17.87 -14.45
C ALA A 431 -3.30 17.59 -13.83
N PHE A 432 -3.25 17.17 -12.56
CA PHE A 432 -2.03 16.91 -11.82
C PHE A 432 -1.13 15.85 -12.48
N ARG A 433 0.17 16.12 -12.52
CA ARG A 433 1.22 15.27 -13.08
C ARG A 433 2.33 14.95 -12.08
N GLY A 434 2.33 15.59 -10.92
CA GLY A 434 3.24 15.30 -9.82
C GLY A 434 3.67 16.55 -9.07
N ILE A 435 4.56 16.36 -8.10
CA ILE A 435 5.21 17.45 -7.37
C ILE A 435 6.66 17.50 -7.83
N GLU A 436 7.07 18.64 -8.36
CA GLU A 436 8.47 18.88 -8.68
C GLU A 436 9.27 19.05 -7.38
N ALA A 437 10.34 18.29 -7.21
CA ALA A 437 11.23 18.39 -6.06
C ALA A 437 12.68 18.20 -6.48
N SER A 438 13.60 18.83 -5.77
CA SER A 438 15.04 18.67 -5.98
C SER A 438 15.49 17.28 -5.50
N PRO A 439 16.48 16.64 -6.16
CA PRO A 439 17.04 15.38 -5.69
C PRO A 439 17.53 15.47 -4.25
N TYR A 440 17.42 14.37 -3.51
CA TYR A 440 17.97 14.28 -2.16
C TYR A 440 19.46 14.61 -2.15
N ASP A 441 19.86 15.44 -1.20
CA ASP A 441 21.26 15.75 -0.94
C ASP A 441 21.49 15.84 0.59
N PRO A 442 22.40 15.03 1.15
CA PRO A 442 22.59 14.92 2.59
C PRO A 442 23.03 16.23 3.25
N ARG A 443 23.60 17.20 2.51
CA ARG A 443 23.99 18.51 3.08
C ARG A 443 22.81 19.30 3.63
N TRP A 444 21.60 19.00 3.18
CA TRP A 444 20.36 19.66 3.60
C TRP A 444 19.69 19.01 4.81
N SER A 445 20.28 17.95 5.37
CA SER A 445 19.82 17.30 6.59
C SER A 445 20.82 17.57 7.71
N VAL A 446 20.50 18.52 8.58
CA VAL A 446 21.42 19.02 9.62
C VAL A 446 20.83 18.84 11.03
N PRO A 447 21.68 18.70 12.07
CA PRO A 447 21.21 18.72 13.45
C PRO A 447 20.53 20.04 13.80
N GLY A 448 19.42 19.95 14.54
CA GLY A 448 18.69 21.09 15.05
C GLY A 448 18.55 21.05 16.57
N ARG A 449 18.43 22.24 17.18
CA ARG A 449 18.17 22.42 18.60
C ARG A 449 16.91 23.25 18.79
N PHE A 450 15.89 22.62 19.34
CA PHE A 450 14.65 23.24 19.75
C PHE A 450 14.77 23.82 21.17
N THR A 451 14.35 25.07 21.31
CA THR A 451 14.21 25.77 22.60
C THR A 451 12.76 26.24 22.74
N PRO A 452 11.97 25.67 23.67
CA PRO A 452 10.59 26.09 23.87
C PRO A 452 10.51 27.51 24.43
N TYR A 453 9.42 28.22 24.15
CA TYR A 453 9.12 29.50 24.79
C TYR A 453 8.57 29.30 26.20
N ASP A 454 8.85 30.27 27.08
CA ASP A 454 8.24 30.35 28.41
C ASP A 454 6.77 30.81 28.29
N GLY A 455 5.88 29.87 27.96
CA GLY A 455 4.44 30.09 27.87
C GLY A 455 3.89 30.19 26.44
N THR A 456 2.60 30.54 26.33
CA THR A 456 1.89 30.58 25.05
C THR A 456 2.23 31.85 24.27
N ARG A 457 2.95 31.70 23.15
CA ARG A 457 3.22 32.80 22.21
C ARG A 457 2.34 32.65 20.98
N THR A 458 1.58 33.69 20.64
CA THR A 458 0.78 33.73 19.39
C THR A 458 1.18 34.96 18.60
N VAL A 459 1.53 34.77 17.33
CA VAL A 459 1.82 35.87 16.39
C VAL A 459 0.70 36.00 15.38
N ARG A 460 0.42 37.23 14.92
CA ARG A 460 -0.53 37.47 13.85
C ARG A 460 0.18 37.34 12.51
N VAL A 461 -0.32 36.49 11.64
CA VAL A 461 0.23 36.25 10.31
C VAL A 461 -0.89 36.32 9.27
N GLY A 462 -0.59 36.88 8.11
CA GLY A 462 -1.48 36.78 6.95
C GLY A 462 -1.65 35.32 6.53
N ASN A 463 -2.78 35.00 5.92
CA ASN A 463 -3.02 33.70 5.29
C ASN A 463 -3.29 33.87 3.79
N ALA A 464 -3.29 32.75 3.07
CA ALA A 464 -3.55 32.70 1.63
C ALA A 464 -4.89 33.34 1.19
N ASP A 465 -5.87 33.46 2.09
CA ASP A 465 -7.15 34.13 1.84
C ASP A 465 -7.13 35.65 2.11
N GLY A 466 -5.95 36.22 2.39
CA GLY A 466 -5.75 37.65 2.66
C GLY A 466 -6.13 38.09 4.08
N ARG A 467 -6.63 37.20 4.94
CA ARG A 467 -6.98 37.53 6.33
C ARG A 467 -5.82 37.23 7.28
N GLU A 468 -5.57 38.12 8.24
CA GLU A 468 -4.66 37.83 9.34
C GLU A 468 -5.31 36.91 10.38
N ARG A 469 -4.56 35.93 10.88
CA ARG A 469 -4.99 35.02 11.97
C ARG A 469 -3.87 34.76 12.97
N GLY A 470 -4.22 34.23 14.14
CA GLY A 470 -3.24 33.87 15.16
C GLY A 470 -2.53 32.56 14.81
N LEU A 471 -1.20 32.55 14.89
CA LEU A 471 -0.36 31.35 14.80
C LEU A 471 0.32 31.14 16.15
N ALA A 472 -0.09 30.08 16.85
CA ALA A 472 0.54 29.67 18.11
C ALA A 472 1.91 29.07 17.83
N LEU A 473 2.93 29.58 18.51
CA LEU A 473 4.31 29.13 18.39
C LEU A 473 4.76 28.50 19.70
N ALA A 474 5.48 27.39 19.59
CA ALA A 474 5.98 26.60 20.71
C ALA A 474 7.42 26.94 21.09
N GLY A 475 8.23 27.42 20.14
CA GLY A 475 9.63 27.76 20.40
C GLY A 475 10.43 28.10 19.16
N GLU A 476 11.74 28.09 19.31
CA GLU A 476 12.73 28.34 18.26
C GLU A 476 13.53 27.07 17.95
N LEU A 477 13.72 26.78 16.67
CA LEU A 477 14.53 25.70 16.15
C LEU A 477 15.78 26.28 15.50
N ALA A 478 16.90 26.19 16.18
CA ALA A 478 18.20 26.65 15.70
C ALA A 478 18.95 25.51 14.99
N PHE A 479 19.65 25.82 13.90
CA PHE A 479 20.46 24.87 13.14
C PHE A 479 21.53 25.59 12.31
N ALA A 480 22.64 24.90 12.03
CA ALA A 480 23.70 25.42 11.19
C ALA A 480 23.58 24.86 9.76
N LEU A 481 23.66 25.74 8.76
CA LEU A 481 23.67 25.37 7.34
C LEU A 481 24.82 26.11 6.65
N ASP A 482 25.73 25.37 6.01
CA ASP A 482 26.94 25.91 5.37
C ASP A 482 27.73 26.89 6.27
N GLY A 483 27.81 26.58 7.57
CA GLY A 483 28.51 27.40 8.58
C GLY A 483 27.75 28.65 9.04
N ARG A 484 26.51 28.85 8.60
CA ARG A 484 25.62 29.93 9.06
C ARG A 484 24.62 29.39 10.08
N GLU A 485 24.56 30.03 11.24
CA GLU A 485 23.51 29.76 12.23
C GLU A 485 22.19 30.38 11.75
N LEU A 486 21.16 29.55 11.64
CA LEU A 486 19.81 29.92 11.23
C LEU A 486 18.82 29.53 12.33
N THR A 487 17.66 30.17 12.34
CA THR A 487 16.61 29.88 13.31
C THR A 487 15.24 29.97 12.66
N LEU A 488 14.38 29.01 12.99
CA LEU A 488 12.97 29.03 12.61
C LEU A 488 12.10 29.01 13.86
N GLN A 489 11.12 29.89 13.92
CA GLN A 489 10.05 29.80 14.90
C GLN A 489 9.08 28.70 14.47
N VAL A 490 8.77 27.80 15.40
CA VAL A 490 7.97 26.59 15.11
C VAL A 490 6.76 26.49 16.01
N ALA A 491 5.68 25.92 15.48
CA ALA A 491 4.52 25.48 16.24
C ALA A 491 4.68 24.01 16.64
N GLN A 492 3.99 23.61 17.71
CA GLN A 492 3.94 22.22 18.17
C GLN A 492 2.57 21.98 18.84
N GLN A 493 2.00 20.80 18.63
CA GLN A 493 0.78 20.38 19.32
C GLN A 493 1.11 19.26 20.31
N GLY A 494 0.99 19.54 21.62
CA GLY A 494 1.43 18.62 22.68
C GLY A 494 2.90 18.23 22.51
N ASP A 495 3.23 16.96 22.74
CA ASP A 495 4.58 16.40 22.51
C ASP A 495 4.77 15.90 21.07
N GLY A 496 3.97 16.40 20.12
CA GLY A 496 3.98 16.00 18.72
C GLY A 496 5.16 16.57 17.91
N PRO A 497 5.20 16.29 16.59
CA PRO A 497 6.21 16.86 15.71
C PRO A 497 6.12 18.39 15.66
N LEU A 498 7.25 19.01 15.37
CA LEU A 498 7.33 20.45 15.14
C LEU A 498 6.75 20.78 13.76
N TRP A 499 6.28 22.02 13.61
CA TRP A 499 5.83 22.54 12.33
C TRP A 499 6.37 23.95 12.11
N ALA A 500 7.13 24.13 11.04
CA ALA A 500 7.62 25.42 10.61
C ALA A 500 6.95 25.82 9.29
N VAL A 501 6.60 27.10 9.18
CA VAL A 501 6.30 27.73 7.90
C VAL A 501 7.43 28.70 7.62
N PHE A 502 8.09 28.56 6.48
CA PHE A 502 9.25 29.38 6.15
C PHE A 502 9.27 29.77 4.68
N ALA A 503 9.92 30.89 4.40
CA ALA A 503 10.36 31.28 3.08
C ALA A 503 11.88 31.41 3.09
N ASP A 504 12.47 31.39 1.91
CA ASP A 504 13.90 31.48 1.68
C ASP A 504 14.16 32.25 0.37
N ALA A 505 15.43 32.47 -0.01
CA ALA A 505 15.74 33.27 -1.19
C ALA A 505 15.22 32.67 -2.52
N THR A 506 14.81 31.39 -2.56
CA THR A 506 14.16 30.76 -3.73
C THR A 506 12.65 31.01 -3.81
N SER A 507 12.02 31.41 -2.70
CA SER A 507 10.57 31.46 -2.54
C SER A 507 9.93 32.52 -3.44
N GLY A 508 9.00 32.09 -4.30
CA GLY A 508 8.30 32.95 -5.26
C GLY A 508 9.04 33.16 -6.59
N ASP A 509 10.22 32.56 -6.75
CA ASP A 509 11.00 32.58 -7.99
C ASP A 509 11.16 31.16 -8.54
N THR A 510 12.06 30.36 -7.94
CA THR A 510 12.34 28.98 -8.36
C THR A 510 11.64 27.93 -7.50
N SER A 511 11.01 28.35 -6.39
CA SER A 511 10.11 27.54 -5.57
C SER A 511 8.82 28.31 -5.24
N PHE A 512 7.80 27.61 -4.72
CA PHE A 512 6.57 28.25 -4.26
C PHE A 512 6.84 29.31 -3.18
N ARG A 513 5.91 30.24 -3.02
CA ARG A 513 6.03 31.46 -2.17
C ARG A 513 6.48 31.22 -0.72
N PHE A 514 6.28 30.02 -0.19
CA PHE A 514 6.73 29.55 1.12
C PHE A 514 6.54 28.02 1.20
N ARG A 515 7.18 27.36 2.14
CA ARG A 515 7.10 25.90 2.33
C ARG A 515 6.89 25.54 3.79
N PHE A 516 6.40 24.32 4.00
CA PHE A 516 6.24 23.74 5.32
C PHE A 516 7.38 22.76 5.61
N LEU A 517 7.85 22.78 6.86
CA LEU A 517 8.78 21.78 7.38
C LEU A 517 8.13 21.12 8.59
N HIS A 518 8.27 19.79 8.70
CA HIS A 518 7.74 19.02 9.81
C HIS A 518 8.86 18.23 10.52
N PRO A 519 9.74 18.90 11.29
CA PRO A 519 10.76 18.20 12.06
C PRO A 519 10.11 17.23 13.07
N ALA A 520 10.82 16.14 13.37
CA ALA A 520 10.39 15.22 14.42
C ALA A 520 10.31 15.94 15.77
N ALA A 521 9.50 15.38 16.68
CA ALA A 521 9.45 15.86 18.06
C ALA A 521 10.89 15.84 18.65
N PRO A 522 11.32 16.92 19.32
CA PRO A 522 12.65 16.97 19.91
C PRO A 522 12.77 15.97 21.07
N ASP A 523 13.99 15.49 21.31
CA ASP A 523 14.27 14.68 22.49
C ASP A 523 14.28 15.51 23.79
N ALA A 524 14.54 14.86 24.92
CA ALA A 524 14.53 15.50 26.24
C ALA A 524 15.56 16.64 26.37
N GLU A 525 16.59 16.66 25.53
CA GLU A 525 17.62 17.71 25.51
C GLU A 525 17.35 18.80 24.45
N GLY A 526 16.20 18.71 23.75
CA GLY A 526 15.79 19.62 22.70
C GLY A 526 16.40 19.30 21.33
N ARG A 527 17.02 18.13 21.12
CA ARG A 527 17.68 17.79 19.85
C ARG A 527 16.67 17.20 18.86
N THR A 528 16.77 17.60 17.61
CA THR A 528 15.98 17.06 16.49
C THR A 528 16.79 17.19 15.18
N THR A 529 16.22 16.76 14.06
CA THR A 529 16.83 16.91 12.72
C THR A 529 16.05 17.92 11.90
N VAL A 530 16.77 18.86 11.28
CA VAL A 530 16.24 19.78 10.27
C VAL A 530 16.58 19.20 8.90
N ASP A 531 15.63 18.47 8.32
CA ASP A 531 15.76 17.87 6.98
C ASP A 531 15.06 18.74 5.93
N LEU A 532 15.81 19.69 5.34
CA LEU A 532 15.31 20.60 4.32
C LEU A 532 15.00 19.88 2.99
N ASN A 533 15.48 18.65 2.78
CA ASN A 533 15.01 17.82 1.66
C ASN A 533 13.51 17.52 1.78
N ARG A 534 12.95 17.56 2.98
CA ARG A 534 11.53 17.32 3.26
C ARG A 534 10.71 18.62 3.41
N ALA A 535 11.26 19.75 2.98
CA ALA A 535 10.47 20.96 2.82
C ALA A 535 9.39 20.73 1.76
N GLN A 536 8.13 20.85 2.14
CA GLN A 536 6.99 20.49 1.30
C GLN A 536 6.11 21.68 0.95
N LEU A 537 5.45 21.61 -0.20
CA LEU A 537 4.46 22.58 -0.64
C LEU A 537 3.28 22.59 0.33
N PRO A 538 2.83 23.79 0.73
CA PRO A 538 1.63 23.93 1.55
C PRO A 538 0.39 23.50 0.77
N PRO A 539 -0.70 23.08 1.43
CA PRO A 539 -1.97 22.74 0.76
C PRO A 539 -2.49 23.81 -0.21
N CYS A 540 -2.27 25.09 0.07
CA CYS A 540 -2.65 26.20 -0.82
C CYS A 540 -1.86 26.28 -2.12
N ALA A 541 -0.79 25.50 -2.29
CA ALA A 541 -0.13 25.34 -3.59
C ALA A 541 -0.94 24.45 -4.54
N PHE A 542 -1.82 23.58 -4.01
CA PHE A 542 -2.61 22.62 -4.78
C PHE A 542 -4.04 23.09 -5.05
N ALA A 543 -4.61 23.89 -4.13
CA ALA A 543 -5.93 24.48 -4.29
C ALA A 543 -6.02 25.80 -3.53
N ASP A 544 -6.53 26.85 -4.19
CA ASP A 544 -6.67 28.20 -3.63
C ASP A 544 -7.61 28.28 -2.42
N HIS A 545 -8.45 27.25 -2.25
CA HIS A 545 -9.42 27.15 -1.17
C HIS A 545 -8.80 26.77 0.18
N PHE A 546 -7.51 26.42 0.22
CA PHE A 546 -6.80 26.19 1.48
C PHE A 546 -6.32 27.49 2.13
N ILE A 547 -6.41 27.50 3.45
CA ILE A 547 -6.05 28.65 4.27
C ILE A 547 -4.76 28.31 5.00
N CYS A 548 -3.66 28.57 4.31
CA CYS A 548 -2.32 28.38 4.83
C CYS A 548 -1.79 29.71 5.36
N PRO A 549 -1.13 29.72 6.54
CA PRO A 549 -0.47 30.92 7.02
C PRO A 549 0.79 31.20 6.21
N PHE A 550 1.12 32.48 6.06
CA PHE A 550 2.43 32.92 5.61
C PHE A 550 3.48 32.72 6.73
N PRO A 551 4.78 32.68 6.38
CA PRO A 551 5.85 32.59 7.36
C PRO A 551 5.71 33.66 8.45
N PRO A 552 5.82 33.31 9.75
CA PRO A 552 5.85 34.31 10.79
C PRO A 552 7.08 35.21 10.66
N PRO A 553 7.05 36.43 11.24
CA PRO A 553 8.19 37.34 11.21
C PRO A 553 9.48 36.64 11.68
N GLY A 554 10.53 36.66 10.88
CA GLY A 554 11.80 35.97 11.19
C GLY A 554 11.97 34.59 10.52
N ASN A 555 10.91 33.98 9.98
CA ASN A 555 11.01 32.73 9.20
C ASN A 555 11.18 32.96 7.69
N THR A 556 11.67 34.14 7.29
CA THR A 556 12.10 34.39 5.91
C THR A 556 13.62 34.41 5.91
N LEU A 557 14.20 33.30 5.49
CA LEU A 557 15.64 33.10 5.45
C LEU A 557 16.24 33.82 4.24
N ASP A 558 17.41 34.42 4.39
CA ASP A 558 18.13 35.10 3.31
C ASP A 558 19.04 34.14 2.51
N VAL A 559 19.14 32.88 2.94
CA VAL A 559 19.81 31.80 2.21
C VAL A 559 18.90 31.20 1.15
N ALA A 560 19.46 30.74 0.04
CA ALA A 560 18.72 29.95 -0.95
C ALA A 560 18.67 28.49 -0.50
N ILE A 561 17.48 27.95 -0.30
CA ILE A 561 17.28 26.53 0.04
C ILE A 561 16.77 25.81 -1.20
N GLU A 562 17.71 25.22 -1.95
CA GLU A 562 17.41 24.53 -3.22
C GLU A 562 16.75 23.16 -3.01
N ALA A 563 16.81 22.60 -1.79
CA ALA A 563 16.21 21.32 -1.44
C ALA A 563 14.68 21.39 -1.28
N GLY A 564 14.01 20.24 -1.39
CA GLY A 564 12.57 20.10 -1.14
C GLY A 564 11.68 20.23 -2.37
N GLU A 565 10.36 20.23 -2.13
CA GLU A 565 9.33 20.45 -3.15
C GLU A 565 9.37 21.91 -3.63
N ARG A 566 9.16 22.13 -4.94
CA ARG A 566 9.29 23.44 -5.61
C ARG A 566 7.99 23.92 -6.23
N ALA A 567 7.32 23.07 -7.01
CA ALA A 567 6.14 23.44 -7.77
C ALA A 567 5.21 22.25 -8.02
N VAL A 568 3.93 22.54 -8.30
CA VAL A 568 2.94 21.56 -8.77
C VAL A 568 3.08 21.42 -10.29
N ARG A 569 3.09 20.18 -10.81
CA ARG A 569 3.22 19.88 -12.24
C ARG A 569 1.91 19.40 -12.86
#